data_AF-A0A7J7GHB8-F1
#
_entry.id   AF-A0A7J7GHB8-F1
#
_cell.length_a   1.000
_cell.length_b   1.000
_cell.length_c   1.000
_cell.angle_alpha   90.00
_cell.angle_beta   90.00
_cell.angle_gamma   90.00
#
_symmetry.space_group_name_H-M   'P 1'
#
loop_
_entity.id
_entity.type
_entity.pdbx_description
1 polymer ?
#
loop_
_entity_poly.entity_id
_entity_poly.type
_entity_poly.pdbx_seq_one_letter_code
_entity_poly.pdbx_strand_id
1 'polypeptide(L)' 'MVQVALLCTQYLPSRRPKMSEVVRTLERDGLAEKWKASQRANTTRCRANEFSSSEQYSDLIDDSSLLVQAMELSGPR' A
#
# COMPACT_ATOMS: atom_id res chain seq x y z
N MET A 1 5.77 -8.68 -8.45
CA MET A 1 5.51 -7.26 -8.11
C MET A 1 6.73 -6.38 -8.38
N VAL A 2 7.94 -6.82 -8.01
CA VAL A 2 9.17 -6.03 -8.16
C VAL A 2 9.44 -5.57 -9.60
N GLN A 3 9.23 -6.42 -10.60
CA GLN A 3 9.49 -6.07 -12.00
C GLN A 3 8.58 -4.95 -12.52
N VAL A 4 7.28 -5.00 -12.20
CA VAL A 4 6.33 -3.93 -12.53
C VAL A 4 6.71 -2.64 -11.81
N ALA A 5 7.07 -2.72 -10.53
CA ALA A 5 7.50 -1.56 -9.76
C ALA A 5 8.75 -0.90 -10.37
N LEU A 6 9.75 -1.70 -10.74
CA LEU A 6 10.99 -1.22 -11.36
C LEU A 6 10.71 -0.51 -12.70
N LEU A 7 9.81 -1.04 -13.51
CA LEU A 7 9.43 -0.42 -14.79
C LEU A 7 8.70 0.91 -14.58
N CYS A 8 7.84 1.01 -13.58
CA CYS A 8 7.08 2.22 -13.26
C CYS A 8 7.94 3.35 -12.65
N THR A 9 9.03 3.01 -11.96
CA THR A 9 9.91 3.99 -11.27
C THR A 9 11.15 4.39 -12.09
N GLN A 10 11.23 4.00 -13.36
CA GLN A 10 12.35 4.38 -14.23
C GLN A 10 12.57 5.90 -14.25
N TYR A 11 13.84 6.30 -14.22
CA TYR A 11 14.25 7.71 -14.22
C TYR A 11 13.68 8.48 -15.42
N LEU A 12 13.74 7.88 -16.61
CA LEU A 12 13.24 8.48 -17.83
C LEU A 12 11.71 8.24 -17.96
N PRO A 13 10.88 9.30 -18.05
CA PRO A 13 9.43 9.16 -18.15
C PRO A 13 8.99 8.47 -19.45
N SER A 14 9.77 8.61 -20.53
CA SER A 14 9.51 7.97 -21.82
C SER A 14 9.62 6.44 -21.79
N ARG A 15 10.30 5.87 -20.79
CA ARG A 15 10.46 4.43 -20.63
C ARG A 15 9.43 3.83 -19.67
N ARG A 16 8.63 4.66 -19.00
CA ARG A 16 7.58 4.18 -18.09
C ARG A 16 6.43 3.62 -18.93
N PRO A 17 5.94 2.41 -18.61
CA PRO A 17 4.82 1.82 -19.33
C PRO A 17 3.54 2.64 -19.10
N LYS A 18 2.59 2.53 -20.04
CA LYS A 18 1.25 3.09 -19.83
C LYS A 18 0.54 2.32 -18.73
N MET A 19 -0.31 3.00 -17.96
CA MET A 19 -1.06 2.33 -16.89
C MET A 19 -1.94 1.20 -17.42
N SER A 20 -2.48 1.32 -18.63
CA SER A 20 -3.23 0.24 -19.30
C SER A 20 -2.40 -1.01 -19.59
N GLU A 21 -1.10 -0.85 -19.84
CA GLU A 21 -0.17 -1.96 -20.06
C GLU A 21 0.21 -2.60 -18.72
N VAL A 22 0.39 -1.79 -17.68
CA VAL A 22 0.59 -2.27 -16.31
C VAL A 22 -0.61 -3.09 -15.83
N VAL A 23 -1.84 -2.60 -16.02
CA VAL A 23 -3.05 -3.35 -15.63
C VAL A 23 -3.14 -4.67 -16.39
N ARG A 24 -2.93 -4.66 -17.71
CA ARG A 24 -3.00 -5.88 -18.53
C ARG A 24 -1.95 -6.93 -18.11
N THR A 25 -0.75 -6.51 -17.73
CA THR A 25 0.30 -7.42 -17.25
C THR A 25 -0.03 -7.99 -15.88
N LEU A 26 -0.56 -7.17 -14.96
CA LEU A 26 -1.01 -7.64 -13.64
C LEU A 26 -2.19 -8.61 -13.72
N GLU A 27 -3.11 -8.40 -14.66
CA GLU A 27 -4.25 -9.28 -14.90
C GLU A 27 -3.84 -10.61 -15.53
N ARG A 28 -2.95 -10.59 -16.55
CA ARG A 28 -2.46 -11.80 -17.22
C ARG A 28 -1.70 -12.74 -16.28
N ASP A 29 -0.89 -12.18 -15.38
CA ASP A 29 -0.07 -12.98 -14.46
C ASP A 29 -0.85 -13.40 -13.19
N GLY A 30 -2.13 -13.01 -13.08
CA GLY A 30 -2.94 -13.21 -11.87
C GLY A 30 -2.37 -12.52 -10.63
N LEU A 31 -1.48 -11.54 -10.85
CA LEU A 31 -0.73 -10.89 -9.78
C LEU A 31 -1.63 -9.95 -8.98
N ALA A 32 -2.63 -9.36 -9.63
CA ALA A 32 -3.66 -8.54 -8.99
C ALA A 32 -4.44 -9.33 -7.92
N GLU A 33 -4.86 -10.55 -8.22
CA GLU A 33 -5.61 -11.39 -7.28
C GLU A 33 -4.73 -11.90 -6.13
N LYS A 34 -3.48 -12.29 -6.42
CA LYS A 34 -2.50 -12.66 -5.39
C LYS A 34 -2.20 -11.49 -4.45
N TRP A 35 -2.09 -10.27 -4.98
CA TRP A 35 -1.89 -9.08 -4.17
C TRP A 35 -3.11 -8.78 -3.28
N LYS A 36 -4.34 -8.85 -3.82
CA LYS A 36 -5.57 -8.71 -3.03
C LYS A 36 -5.66 -9.74 -1.90
N ALA A 37 -5.34 -11.01 -2.18
CA ALA A 37 -5.32 -12.07 -1.19
C ALA A 37 -4.27 -11.84 -0.10
N SER A 38 -3.06 -11.43 -0.49
CA SER A 38 -1.99 -11.09 0.44
C SER A 38 -2.35 -9.86 1.29
N GLN A 39 -3.03 -8.86 0.73
CA GLN A 39 -3.48 -7.69 1.48
C GLN A 39 -4.53 -8.08 2.53
N ARG A 40 -5.49 -8.95 2.18
CA ARG A 40 -6.49 -9.47 3.12
C ARG A 40 -5.87 -10.32 4.24
N ALA A 41 -4.80 -11.04 3.95
CA ALA A 41 -4.03 -11.78 4.95
C ALA A 41 -3.13 -10.86 5.79
N ASN A 42 -2.71 -9.71 5.26
CA ASN A 42 -1.93 -8.72 5.99
C ASN A 42 -2.82 -7.82 6.84
N THR A 43 -4.04 -7.46 6.45
CA THR A 43 -4.95 -6.69 7.32
C THR A 43 -5.37 -7.46 8.55
N THR A 44 -5.48 -8.79 8.47
CA THR A 44 -5.70 -9.65 9.64
C THR A 44 -4.47 -9.78 10.52
N ARG A 45 -3.25 -9.67 9.96
CA ARG A 45 -1.99 -9.65 10.72
C ARG A 45 -1.59 -8.28 11.24
N CYS A 46 -1.87 -7.19 10.54
CA CYS A 46 -1.58 -5.81 10.99
C CYS A 46 -2.42 -5.48 12.23
N ARG A 47 -3.66 -5.99 12.34
CA ARG A 47 -4.42 -5.93 13.60
C ARG A 47 -3.78 -6.69 14.77
N ALA A 48 -2.92 -7.68 14.51
CA ALA A 48 -2.27 -8.47 15.55
C ALA A 48 -0.79 -8.10 15.77
N ASN A 49 -0.12 -7.51 14.77
CA ASN A 49 1.32 -7.26 14.75
C ASN A 49 1.68 -5.78 14.94
N GLU A 50 0.73 -4.85 14.88
CA GLU A 50 0.97 -3.48 15.34
C GLU A 50 1.05 -3.36 16.87
N PHE A 51 0.77 -4.45 17.60
CA PHE A 51 0.92 -4.49 19.07
C PHE A 51 2.27 -5.02 19.57
N SER A 52 3.07 -5.74 18.76
CA SER A 52 4.36 -6.29 19.23
C SER A 52 5.55 -5.35 19.06
N SER A 53 5.38 -4.19 18.41
CA SER A 53 6.43 -3.15 18.33
C SER A 53 6.15 -1.94 19.23
N SER A 54 5.03 -1.95 19.96
CA SER A 54 4.51 -0.81 20.72
C SER A 54 4.69 -0.95 22.24
N GLU A 55 5.73 -1.67 22.70
CA GLU A 55 6.05 -1.74 24.15
C GLU A 55 6.70 -0.44 24.68
N GLN A 56 6.89 0.59 23.85
CA GLN A 56 7.53 1.87 24.24
C GLN A 56 6.66 3.12 24.06
N TYR A 57 5.38 3.00 23.69
CA TYR A 57 4.48 4.15 23.55
C TYR A 57 3.07 3.86 24.08
N SER A 58 2.98 3.08 25.17
CA SER A 58 1.69 2.58 25.71
C SER A 58 0.97 3.55 26.65
N ASP A 59 1.56 4.70 27.01
CA ASP A 59 1.01 5.51 28.12
C ASP A 59 0.25 6.78 27.69
N LEU A 60 0.07 7.02 26.38
CA LEU A 60 -0.58 8.25 25.90
C LEU A 60 -1.81 8.03 25.00
N ILE A 61 -2.14 6.79 24.66
CA ILE A 61 -3.15 6.47 23.63
C ILE A 61 -4.27 5.61 24.27
N ASP A 62 -4.86 6.08 25.36
CA ASP A 62 -6.01 5.37 25.97
C ASP A 62 -7.37 5.86 25.46
N ASP A 63 -7.45 7.03 24.82
CA ASP A 63 -8.76 7.67 24.52
C ASP A 63 -9.01 8.06 23.05
N SER A 64 -8.14 7.70 22.11
CA SER A 64 -8.39 8.04 20.70
C SER A 64 -8.93 6.85 19.92
N SER A 65 -10.24 6.85 19.70
CA SER A 65 -10.87 6.03 18.65
C SER A 65 -10.06 6.20 17.37
N LEU A 66 -9.46 5.12 16.87
CA LEU A 66 -8.66 5.06 15.65
C LEU A 66 -9.52 5.34 14.40
N LEU A 67 -10.05 6.56 14.30
CA LEU A 67 -10.56 7.11 13.06
C LEU A 67 -9.35 7.66 12.34
N VAL A 68 -8.79 6.87 11.42
CA VAL A 68 -7.79 7.35 10.47
C VAL A 68 -8.44 8.49 9.70
N GLN A 69 -8.12 9.72 10.10
CA GLN A 69 -8.67 10.92 9.48
C GLN A 69 -7.96 11.12 8.13
N ALA A 70 -8.71 11.31 7.06
CA ALA A 70 -8.14 11.60 5.75
C ALA A 70 -7.32 12.89 5.83
N MET A 71 -6.04 12.82 5.45
CA MET A 71 -5.18 14.00 5.44
C MET A 71 -5.52 14.85 4.21
N GLU A 72 -6.09 16.03 4.45
CA GLU A 72 -6.44 16.99 3.41
C GLU A 72 -5.17 17.44 2.69
N LEU A 73 -5.08 17.11 1.39
CA LEU A 73 -3.99 17.56 0.53
C LEU A 73 -4.34 18.95 -0.01
N SER A 74 -3.39 19.89 0.06
CA SER A 74 -3.51 21.23 -0.52
C SER A 74 -4.09 21.16 -1.94
N GLY A 75 -5.10 21.98 -2.20
CA GLY A 75 -5.79 22.07 -3.49
C GLY A 75 -4.88 22.48 -4.66
N PRO A 76 -5.39 22.41 -5.91
CA PRO A 76 -4.60 22.62 -7.12
C PRO A 76 -4.00 24.03 -7.14
N ARG A 77 -2.70 24.12 -7.45
CA ARG A 77 -2.01 25.38 -7.77
C ARG A 77 -2.26 25.79 -9.21
#